data_AF-A0A031LS85-F1
#
_entry.id   AF-A0A031LS85-F1
#
_cell.length_a   1.000
_cell.length_b   1.000
_cell.length_c   1.000
_cell.angle_alpha   90.00
_cell.angle_beta   90.00
_cell.angle_gamma   90.00
#
_symmetry.space_group_name_H-M   'P 1'
#
loop_
_entity.id
_entity.type
_entity.pdbx_description
1 polymer ?
#
loop_
_entity_poly.entity_id
_entity_poly.type
_entity_poly.pdbx_seq_one_letter_code
_entity_poly.pdbx_strand_id
1 'polypeptide(L)' 'MELSKKAILSVLVAVVVFFIVLSLPMNYSVSSIIGVENATIVAAVVYILLASGAFLIIFKKVFA' A
#
# COMPACT_ATOMS: atom_id res chain seq x y z
N MET A 1 -21.90 7.12 11.23
CA MET A 1 -22.02 5.87 10.43
C MET A 1 -20.73 5.08 10.55
N GLU A 2 -20.66 4.16 11.51
CA GLU A 2 -19.45 3.35 11.78
C GLU A 2 -19.00 2.59 10.53
N LEU A 3 -17.68 2.56 10.28
CA LEU A 3 -17.13 1.73 9.21
C LEU A 3 -17.22 0.27 9.67
N SER A 4 -18.00 -0.54 8.95
CA SER A 4 -18.17 -1.95 9.28
C SER A 4 -16.81 -2.66 9.34
N LYS A 5 -16.63 -3.56 10.32
CA LYS A 5 -15.46 -4.44 10.44
C LYS A 5 -15.13 -5.14 9.10
N LYS A 6 -16.15 -5.45 8.29
CA LYS A 6 -15.99 -6.01 6.95
C LYS A 6 -15.28 -5.07 5.99
N ALA A 7 -15.60 -3.78 6.01
CA ALA A 7 -14.97 -2.78 5.13
C ALA A 7 -13.51 -2.52 5.53
N ILE A 8 -13.22 -2.45 6.83
CA ILE A 8 -11.83 -2.36 7.34
C ILE A 8 -11.03 -3.58 6.90
N LEU A 9 -11.60 -4.78 7.05
CA LEU A 9 -10.98 -6.02 6.62
C LEU A 9 -10.73 -6.03 5.09
N SER A 10 -11.69 -5.58 4.29
CA SER A 10 -11.52 -5.47 2.83
C SER A 10 -10.38 -4.52 2.43
N VAL A 11 -10.25 -3.38 3.11
CA VAL A 11 -9.13 -2.43 2.87
C VAL A 11 -7.79 -3.07 3.23
N LEU A 12 -7.70 -3.73 4.39
CA LEU A 12 -6.49 -4.44 4.81
C LEU A 12 -6.11 -5.56 3.83
N VAL A 13 -7.07 -6.37 3.40
CA VAL A 13 -6.85 -7.43 2.41
C VAL A 13 -6.37 -6.84 1.08
N ALA A 14 -6.95 -5.73 0.62
CA ALA A 14 -6.52 -5.06 -0.60
C ALA A 14 -5.07 -4.56 -0.50
N VAL A 15 -4.65 -4.00 0.65
CA VAL A 15 -3.25 -3.58 0.87
C VAL A 15 -2.30 -4.77 0.85
N VAL A 16 -2.67 -5.89 1.49
CA VAL A 16 -1.86 -7.12 1.49
C VAL A 16 -1.71 -7.70 0.08
N VAL A 17 -2.82 -7.79 -0.67
CA VAL A 17 -2.80 -8.27 -2.06
C VAL A 17 -1.95 -7.37 -2.94
N PHE A 18 -2.07 -6.05 -2.80
CA PHE A 18 -1.21 -5.10 -3.51
C PHE A 18 0.28 -5.36 -3.20
N PHE A 19 0.63 -5.63 -1.94
CA PHE A 19 2.01 -5.92 -1.57
C PHE A 19 2.57 -7.17 -2.23
N ILE A 20 1.81 -8.26 -2.16
CA ILE A 20 2.28 -9.57 -2.61
C ILE A 20 2.30 -9.64 -4.15
N VAL A 21 1.27 -9.10 -4.80
CA VAL A 21 1.05 -9.28 -6.24
C VAL A 21 1.68 -8.18 -7.08
N LEU A 22 1.78 -6.95 -6.57
CA LEU A 22 2.29 -5.81 -7.33
C LEU A 22 3.63 -5.32 -6.79
N SER A 23 3.74 -5.02 -5.51
CA SER A 23 4.95 -4.39 -4.95
C SER A 23 6.19 -5.29 -5.05
N LEU A 24 6.10 -6.56 -4.64
CA LEU A 24 7.25 -7.48 -4.68
C LEU A 24 7.73 -7.78 -6.11
N PRO A 25 6.86 -8.14 -7.07
CA PRO A 25 7.30 -8.39 -8.44
C PRO A 25 7.83 -7.14 -9.14
N MET A 26 7.21 -5.98 -8.85
CA MET A 26 7.68 -4.71 -9.39
C MET A 26 9.05 -4.35 -8.83
N ASN A 27 9.29 -4.54 -7.52
CA ASN A 27 10.61 -4.31 -6.95
C ASN A 27 11.68 -5.20 -7.61
N TYR A 28 11.41 -6.49 -7.78
CA TYR A 28 12.36 -7.40 -8.45
C TYR A 28 12.64 -6.98 -9.91
N SER A 29 11.60 -6.64 -10.66
CA SER A 29 11.73 -6.23 -12.07
C SER A 29 12.44 -4.88 -12.21
N VAL A 30 12.05 -3.89 -11.40
CA VAL A 30 12.61 -2.53 -11.44
C VAL A 30 14.06 -2.52 -10.96
N SER A 31 14.41 -3.31 -9.93
CA SER A 31 15.80 -3.46 -9.45
C SER A 31 16.76 -3.86 -10.56
N SER A 32 16.31 -4.69 -11.50
CA SER A 32 17.14 -5.14 -12.63
C SER A 32 17.40 -4.05 -13.67
N ILE A 33 16.59 -2.98 -13.68
CA ILE A 33 16.65 -1.90 -14.67
C ILE A 33 17.34 -0.65 -14.10
N ILE A 34 17.02 -0.26 -12.87
CA ILE A 34 17.47 1.02 -12.27
C ILE A 34 18.43 0.85 -11.09
N GLY A 35 18.78 -0.39 -10.74
CA GLY A 35 19.59 -0.73 -9.57
C GLY A 35 18.76 -0.90 -8.29
N VAL A 36 19.25 -1.75 -7.37
CA VAL A 36 18.54 -2.15 -6.15
C VAL A 36 18.26 -0.97 -5.22
N GLU A 37 19.22 -0.05 -5.08
CA GLU A 37 19.09 1.13 -4.21
C GLU A 37 17.94 2.03 -4.66
N ASN A 38 17.92 2.39 -5.95
CA ASN A 38 16.85 3.21 -6.53
C ASN A 38 15.50 2.50 -6.52
N ALA A 39 15.45 1.20 -6.82
CA ALA A 39 14.22 0.42 -6.75
C ALA A 39 13.64 0.36 -5.34
N THR A 40 14.49 0.26 -4.32
CA THR A 40 14.10 0.29 -2.91
C THR A 40 13.48 1.63 -2.54
N ILE A 41 14.06 2.75 -3.01
CA ILE A 41 13.51 4.10 -2.80
C ILE A 41 12.11 4.20 -3.43
N VAL A 42 11.94 3.73 -4.67
CA VAL A 42 10.63 3.72 -5.35
C VAL A 42 9.61 2.89 -4.59
N ALA A 43 9.98 1.69 -4.15
CA ALA A 43 9.10 0.83 -3.35
C ALA A 43 8.69 1.50 -2.03
N ALA A 44 9.62 2.18 -1.36
CA ALA A 44 9.34 2.92 -0.13
C ALA A 44 8.36 4.08 -0.36
N VAL A 45 8.53 4.85 -1.44
CA VAL A 45 7.60 5.95 -1.80
C VAL A 45 6.20 5.41 -2.10
N VAL A 46 6.10 4.34 -2.89
CA VAL A 46 4.82 3.68 -3.21
C VAL A 46 4.15 3.19 -1.92
N TYR A 47 4.91 2.60 -0.99
CA TYR A 47 4.38 2.15 0.28
C TYR A 47 3.82 3.29 1.13
N ILE A 48 4.57 4.38 1.26
CA ILE A 48 4.14 5.55 2.04
C ILE A 48 2.82 6.11 1.48
N LEU A 49 2.70 6.25 0.16
CA LEU A 49 1.48 6.74 -0.47
C LEU A 49 0.28 5.82 -0.24
N LEU A 50 0.48 4.50 -0.36
CA LEU A 50 -0.58 3.52 -0.12
C LEU A 50 -1.01 3.46 1.34
N ALA A 51 -0.04 3.50 2.25
CA ALA A 51 -0.29 3.56 3.68
C ALA A 51 -1.06 4.84 4.02
N SER A 52 -0.62 6.01 3.53
CA SER A 52 -1.35 7.27 3.72
C SER A 52 -2.77 7.21 3.16
N GLY A 53 -2.98 6.62 1.98
CA GLY A 53 -4.31 6.42 1.41
C GLY A 53 -5.20 5.50 2.26
N ALA A 54 -4.66 4.38 2.73
CA ALA A 54 -5.36 3.45 3.62
C ALA A 54 -5.69 4.11 4.96
N PHE A 55 -4.75 4.86 5.55
CA PHE A 55 -4.99 5.65 6.76
C PHE A 55 -6.09 6.69 6.55
N LEU A 56 -6.06 7.46 5.45
CA LEU A 56 -7.14 8.39 5.15
C LEU A 56 -8.48 7.67 5.01
N ILE A 57 -8.56 6.53 4.31
CA ILE A 57 -9.84 5.80 4.15
C ILE A 57 -10.37 5.29 5.51
N ILE A 58 -9.49 4.78 6.36
CA ILE A 58 -9.85 4.22 7.67
C ILE A 58 -10.22 5.35 8.66
N PHE A 59 -9.45 6.42 8.70
CA PHE A 59 -9.56 7.48 9.71
C PHE A 59 -10.37 8.70 9.29
N LYS A 60 -10.65 8.91 8.00
CA LYS A 60 -11.53 10.00 7.51
C LYS A 60 -12.95 9.89 8.07
N LYS A 61 -13.38 8.72 8.57
CA LYS A 61 -14.65 8.56 9.30
C LYS A 61 -14.54 8.61 10.82
N VAL A 62 -13.33 8.61 11.37
CA VAL A 62 -13.09 8.81 12.81
C VAL A 62 -13.12 10.29 13.15
N PHE A 63 -12.76 11.17 12.21
CA PHE A 63 -12.71 12.62 12.37
C PHE A 63 -13.71 13.42 11.52
N ALA A 64 -14.62 12.78 10.78
CA ALA A 64 -15.68 13.45 10.00
C ALA A 64 -17.08 13.05 10.44
#